data_AF-A0A7Y5D0N9-F1
#
_entry.id   AF-A0A7Y5D0N9-F1
#
_cell.length_a   1.000
_cell.length_b   1.000
_cell.length_c   1.000
_cell.angle_alpha   90.00
_cell.angle_beta   90.00
_cell.angle_gamma   90.00
#
_symmetry.space_group_name_H-M   'P 1'
#
loop_
_entity.id
_entity.type
_entity.pdbx_description
1 polymer ?
#
loop_
_entity_poly.entity_id
_entity_poly.type
_entity_poly.pdbx_seq_one_letter_code
_entity_poly.pdbx_strand_id
1 'polypeptide(L)'
;MKKNLILAGMMMVSTIIFAQHGKHAPSAKTGKKLEKLKTELLLTDDQYVRVKAINEKFAASYTKLKKDTAMSVGTSQKQHVKLRTDQEAQIKSVLNEPQLAKWNSMTKKKNGRGKHGRDKHRRDHKG
;
A
#
# COMPACT_ATOMS: atom_id res chain seq x y z
N MET A 1 49.38 -23.53 -2.17
CA MET A 1 48.59 -23.19 -0.96
C MET A 1 47.16 -22.85 -1.38
N LYS A 2 46.20 -23.00 -0.47
CA LYS A 2 44.84 -23.51 -0.70
C LYS A 2 43.91 -22.64 -1.56
N LYS A 3 43.08 -23.32 -2.35
CA LYS A 3 41.84 -22.85 -2.99
C LYS A 3 40.71 -22.79 -1.94
N ASN A 4 39.73 -21.90 -2.13
CA ASN A 4 38.28 -22.08 -1.92
C ASN A 4 37.54 -20.92 -1.20
N LEU A 5 36.53 -20.41 -1.94
CA LEU A 5 35.14 -20.20 -1.49
C LEU A 5 34.88 -19.19 -0.36
N ILE A 6 34.45 -17.98 -0.72
CA ILE A 6 33.58 -17.17 0.16
C ILE A 6 32.15 -17.31 -0.38
N LEU A 7 31.45 -18.32 0.14
CA LEU A 7 30.00 -18.44 0.11
C LEU A 7 29.55 -18.51 1.57
N ALA A 8 28.90 -17.46 2.06
CA ALA A 8 28.06 -17.37 3.27
C ALA A 8 28.20 -15.94 3.81
N GLY A 9 27.15 -15.19 4.12
CA GLY A 9 25.72 -15.40 4.02
C GLY A 9 25.12 -14.09 4.51
N MET A 10 24.34 -13.43 3.66
CA MET A 10 23.51 -12.30 4.10
C MET A 10 22.04 -12.70 3.98
N MET A 11 21.72 -13.87 4.56
CA MET A 11 20.40 -14.10 5.11
C MET A 11 20.30 -13.33 6.44
N MET A 12 19.13 -12.74 6.66
CA MET A 12 18.64 -12.18 7.91
C MET A 12 19.11 -10.76 8.30
N VAL A 13 18.46 -9.76 7.71
CA VAL A 13 17.92 -8.66 8.53
C VAL A 13 16.43 -8.53 8.22
N SER A 14 15.65 -9.53 8.66
CA SER A 14 14.20 -9.43 8.76
C SER A 14 13.74 -9.74 10.18
N THR A 15 14.46 -9.24 11.18
CA THR A 15 13.90 -9.06 12.52
C THR A 15 12.98 -7.85 12.48
N ILE A 16 11.82 -7.99 11.84
CA ILE A 16 10.73 -7.07 12.10
C ILE A 16 10.17 -7.47 13.46
N ILE A 17 10.60 -6.73 14.48
CA ILE A 17 10.01 -6.74 15.81
C ILE A 17 8.56 -6.26 15.63
N PHE A 18 7.62 -7.20 15.47
CA PHE A 18 6.18 -6.89 15.43
C PHE A 18 5.66 -6.73 16.87
N ALA A 19 6.14 -5.70 17.55
CA ALA A 19 5.49 -5.22 18.76
C ALA A 19 4.30 -4.35 18.33
N GLN A 20 3.10 -4.92 18.38
CA GLN A 20 1.81 -4.28 18.71
C GLN A 20 0.65 -5.15 18.19
N HIS A 21 0.32 -6.21 18.94
CA HIS A 21 -1.02 -6.80 18.94
C HIS A 21 -1.97 -5.88 19.74
N GLY A 22 -2.05 -4.61 19.33
CA GLY A 22 -2.89 -3.59 19.95
C GLY A 22 -4.21 -3.50 19.19
N LYS A 23 -5.31 -3.68 19.91
CA LYS A 23 -6.70 -3.67 19.44
C LYS A 23 -7.09 -2.31 18.83
N HIS A 24 -6.62 -2.00 17.63
CA HIS A 24 -7.20 -0.96 16.80
C HIS A 24 -8.09 -1.64 15.76
N ALA A 25 -9.41 -1.44 15.91
CA ALA A 25 -10.34 -1.75 14.85
C ALA A 25 -9.98 -0.83 13.67
N PRO A 26 -9.73 -1.39 12.48
CA PRO A 26 -9.45 -0.54 11.33
C PRO A 26 -10.67 0.36 11.12
N SER A 27 -10.45 1.63 10.78
CA SER A 27 -11.51 2.50 10.25
C SER A 27 -12.38 1.69 9.28
N ALA A 28 -13.71 1.80 9.36
CA ALA A 28 -14.62 0.98 8.56
C ALA A 28 -14.30 1.00 7.04
N LYS A 29 -13.67 2.08 6.55
CA LYS A 29 -13.18 2.19 5.16
C LYS A 29 -11.88 1.43 4.89
N THR A 30 -10.96 1.37 5.86
CA THR A 30 -9.71 0.58 5.78
C THR A 30 -10.01 -0.91 5.89
N GLY A 31 -10.93 -1.31 6.78
CA GLY A 31 -11.37 -2.71 6.93
C GLY A 31 -11.93 -3.29 5.63
N LYS A 32 -12.88 -2.61 4.98
CA LYS A 32 -13.49 -3.08 3.71
C LYS A 32 -12.47 -3.28 2.59
N LYS A 33 -11.45 -2.41 2.50
CA LYS A 33 -10.39 -2.54 1.49
C LYS A 33 -9.47 -3.73 1.80
N LEU A 34 -9.14 -3.93 3.06
CA LEU A 34 -8.30 -5.02 3.50
C LEU A 34 -8.99 -6.38 3.31
N GLU A 35 -10.27 -6.49 3.65
CA GLU A 35 -11.07 -7.71 3.39
C GLU A 35 -11.09 -8.06 1.90
N LYS A 36 -11.28 -7.05 1.03
CA LYS A 36 -11.21 -7.27 -0.41
C LYS A 36 -9.82 -7.74 -0.87
N LEU A 37 -8.74 -7.23 -0.27
CA LEU A 37 -7.39 -7.71 -0.57
C LEU A 37 -7.19 -9.15 -0.07
N LYS A 38 -7.73 -9.50 1.09
CA LYS A 38 -7.69 -10.87 1.64
C LYS A 38 -8.30 -11.85 0.64
N THR A 39 -9.48 -11.55 0.11
CA THR A 39 -10.20 -12.43 -0.81
C THR A 39 -9.59 -12.47 -2.21
N GLU A 40 -9.20 -11.32 -2.77
CA GLU A 40 -8.68 -11.25 -4.15
C GLU A 40 -7.26 -11.81 -4.30
N LEU A 41 -6.46 -11.76 -3.24
CA LEU A 41 -5.08 -12.24 -3.23
C LEU A 41 -4.91 -13.51 -2.42
N LEU A 42 -5.98 -14.02 -1.80
CA LEU A 42 -5.93 -15.19 -0.92
C LEU A 42 -4.80 -15.01 0.13
N LEU A 43 -4.80 -13.88 0.82
CA LEU A 43 -3.78 -13.57 1.82
C LEU A 43 -3.90 -14.58 2.97
N THR A 44 -2.76 -15.12 3.41
CA THR A 44 -2.70 -15.86 4.68
C THR A 44 -3.02 -14.93 5.84
N ASP A 45 -3.37 -15.48 7.01
CA ASP A 45 -3.65 -14.65 8.19
C ASP A 45 -2.43 -13.82 8.61
N ASP A 46 -1.23 -14.37 8.50
CA ASP A 46 0.02 -13.64 8.76
C ASP A 46 0.22 -12.48 7.77
N GLN A 47 0.00 -12.72 6.47
CA GLN A 47 0.08 -11.68 5.45
C GLN A 47 -0.98 -10.61 5.68
N TYR A 48 -2.20 -11.01 6.05
CA TYR A 48 -3.30 -10.11 6.36
C TYR A 48 -2.95 -9.18 7.53
N VAL A 49 -2.42 -9.72 8.63
CA VAL A 49 -2.00 -8.93 9.80
C VAL A 49 -0.89 -7.94 9.43
N ARG A 50 0.10 -8.37 8.65
CA ARG A 50 1.18 -7.49 8.18
C ARG A 50 0.67 -6.38 7.27
N VAL A 51 -0.19 -6.69 6.32
CA VAL A 51 -0.80 -5.70 5.41
C VAL A 51 -1.70 -4.73 6.18
N LYS A 52 -2.43 -5.21 7.20
CA LYS A 52 -3.21 -4.36 8.10
C LYS A 52 -2.33 -3.32 8.79
N ALA A 53 -1.25 -3.77 9.43
CA ALA A 53 -0.31 -2.90 10.14
C ALA A 53 0.33 -1.85 9.21
N ILE A 54 0.71 -2.25 7.99
CA ILE A 54 1.20 -1.32 6.96
C ILE A 54 0.13 -0.28 6.64
N ASN A 55 -1.11 -0.70 6.36
CA ASN A 55 -2.19 0.22 6.03
C ASN A 55 -2.50 1.22 7.17
N GLU A 56 -2.48 0.78 8.42
CA GLU A 56 -2.71 1.63 9.59
C GLU A 56 -1.60 2.67 9.78
N LYS A 57 -0.33 2.23 9.66
CA LYS A 57 0.83 3.14 9.69
C LYS A 57 0.71 4.25 8.66
N PHE A 58 0.40 3.92 7.41
CA PHE A 58 0.25 4.91 6.35
C PHE A 58 -1.01 5.76 6.48
N ALA A 59 -2.12 5.20 6.99
CA ALA A 59 -3.34 5.96 7.26
C ALA A 59 -3.06 7.13 8.21
N ALA A 60 -2.30 6.90 9.28
CA ALA A 60 -1.88 7.97 10.18
C ALA A 60 -1.06 9.05 9.46
N SER A 61 -0.12 8.67 8.59
CA SER A 61 0.67 9.61 7.77
C SER A 61 -0.20 10.43 6.81
N TYR A 62 -1.20 9.82 6.16
CA TYR A 62 -2.15 10.56 5.31
C TYR A 62 -3.00 11.53 6.11
N THR A 63 -3.47 11.15 7.32
CA THR A 63 -4.22 12.05 8.18
C THR A 63 -3.37 13.25 8.61
N LYS A 64 -2.10 13.03 8.96
CA LYS A 64 -1.16 14.13 9.27
C LYS A 64 -0.95 15.04 8.06
N LEU A 65 -0.66 14.46 6.88
CA LEU A 65 -0.46 15.21 5.65
C LEU A 65 -1.69 16.05 5.26
N LYS A 66 -2.91 15.52 5.49
CA LYS A 66 -4.16 16.24 5.21
C LYS A 66 -4.40 17.42 6.16
N LYS A 67 -3.97 17.28 7.42
CA LYS A 67 -4.14 18.31 8.45
C LYS A 67 -3.07 19.40 8.35
N ASP A 68 -1.96 19.12 7.68
CA ASP A 68 -0.91 20.11 7.45
C ASP A 68 -1.35 21.11 6.37
N THR A 69 -1.78 22.29 6.82
CA THR A 69 -2.21 23.41 5.98
C THR A 69 -1.06 24.35 5.62
N ALA A 70 0.16 24.11 6.11
CA ALA A 70 1.31 24.98 5.85
C ALA A 70 1.96 24.70 4.49
N MET A 71 1.71 23.52 3.91
CA MET A 71 2.27 23.14 2.61
C MET A 71 1.44 23.65 1.44
N SER A 72 2.12 24.01 0.35
CA SER A 72 1.47 24.25 -0.94
C SER A 72 0.80 22.99 -1.47
N VAL A 73 -0.26 23.17 -2.27
CA VAL A 73 -1.00 22.06 -2.90
C VAL A 73 -0.06 21.14 -3.69
N GLY A 74 0.90 21.70 -4.43
CA GLY A 74 1.86 20.92 -5.21
C GLY A 74 2.78 20.05 -4.35
N THR A 75 3.26 20.58 -3.22
CA THR A 75 4.09 19.82 -2.28
C THR A 75 3.27 18.74 -1.58
N SER A 76 2.07 19.06 -1.12
CA SER A 76 1.15 18.10 -0.50
C SER A 76 0.81 16.95 -1.46
N GLN A 77 0.57 17.24 -2.74
CA GLN A 77 0.33 16.22 -3.76
C GLN A 77 1.56 15.31 -3.97
N LYS A 78 2.78 15.87 -4.06
CA LYS A 78 4.01 15.08 -4.18
C LYS A 78 4.19 14.14 -2.98
N GLN A 79 3.96 14.64 -1.76
CA GLN A 79 4.03 13.84 -0.54
C GLN A 79 2.98 12.74 -0.53
N HIS A 80 1.77 13.03 -0.99
CA HIS A 80 0.71 12.02 -1.10
C HIS A 80 1.07 10.91 -2.10
N VAL A 81 1.67 11.26 -3.25
CA VAL A 81 2.14 10.27 -4.23
C VAL A 81 3.26 9.42 -3.62
N LYS A 82 4.22 10.06 -2.94
CA LYS A 82 5.31 9.35 -2.27
C LYS A 82 4.79 8.36 -1.22
N LEU A 83 3.91 8.80 -0.32
CA LEU A 83 3.29 7.92 0.68
C LEU A 83 2.57 6.73 0.05
N ARG A 84 1.91 6.94 -1.10
CA ARG A 84 1.25 5.85 -1.83
C ARG A 84 2.26 4.85 -2.38
N THR A 85 3.31 5.33 -3.04
CA THR A 85 4.37 4.48 -3.58
C THR A 85 5.08 3.69 -2.48
N ASP A 86 5.41 4.34 -1.37
CA ASP A 86 6.07 3.71 -0.22
C ASP A 86 5.17 2.64 0.43
N GLN A 87 3.87 2.91 0.55
CA GLN A 87 2.89 1.93 1.03
C GLN A 87 2.78 0.72 0.09
N GLU A 88 2.68 0.94 -1.22
CA GLU A 88 2.60 -0.13 -2.21
C GLU A 88 3.87 -1.00 -2.19
N ALA A 89 5.06 -0.40 -2.06
CA ALA A 89 6.30 -1.15 -1.95
C ALA A 89 6.32 -2.06 -0.71
N GLN A 90 5.90 -1.55 0.45
CA GLN A 90 5.84 -2.35 1.69
C GLN A 90 4.83 -3.49 1.57
N ILE A 91 3.65 -3.25 0.99
CA ILE A 91 2.66 -4.32 0.78
C ILE A 91 3.24 -5.40 -0.15
N LYS A 92 3.85 -5.01 -1.28
CA LYS A 92 4.44 -5.95 -2.23
C LYS A 92 5.51 -6.84 -1.61
N SER A 93 6.27 -6.34 -0.63
CA SER A 93 7.28 -7.14 0.08
C SER A 93 6.70 -8.27 0.95
N VAL A 94 5.40 -8.23 1.25
CA VAL A 94 4.68 -9.26 2.03
C VAL A 94 4.01 -10.30 1.13
N LEU A 95 3.85 -10.00 -0.15
CA LEU A 95 3.19 -10.87 -1.13
C LEU A 95 4.18 -11.86 -1.74
N ASN A 96 3.70 -13.06 -2.07
CA ASN A 96 4.44 -13.99 -2.92
C ASN A 96 4.28 -13.64 -4.41
N GLU A 97 5.02 -14.31 -5.29
CA GLU A 97 5.01 -14.05 -6.74
C GLU A 97 3.62 -14.11 -7.39
N PRO A 98 2.79 -15.16 -7.18
CA PRO A 98 1.46 -15.20 -7.80
C PRO A 98 0.53 -14.11 -7.27
N GLN A 99 0.62 -13.76 -5.98
CA GLN A 99 -0.12 -12.66 -5.39
C GLN A 99 0.33 -11.29 -5.95
N LEU A 100 1.63 -11.10 -6.15
CA LEU A 100 2.19 -9.89 -6.73
C LEU A 100 1.73 -9.68 -8.18
N ALA A 101 1.66 -10.75 -8.98
CA ALA A 101 1.13 -10.69 -10.35
C ALA A 101 -0.34 -10.23 -10.35
N LYS A 102 -1.17 -10.81 -9.46
CA LYS A 102 -2.58 -10.42 -9.29
C LYS A 102 -2.71 -8.96 -8.81
N TRP A 103 -1.90 -8.54 -7.84
CA TRP A 103 -1.84 -7.16 -7.35
C TRP A 103 -1.58 -6.16 -8.49
N ASN A 104 -0.58 -6.44 -9.33
CA ASN A 104 -0.21 -5.58 -10.45
C ASN A 104 -1.34 -5.48 -11.49
N SER A 105 -2.04 -6.59 -11.77
CA SER A 105 -3.21 -6.61 -12.66
C SER A 105 -4.37 -5.76 -12.13
N MET A 106 -4.67 -5.87 -10.82
CA MET A 106 -5.71 -5.07 -10.16
C MET A 106 -5.38 -3.57 -10.20
N THR A 107 -4.11 -3.21 -9.96
CA THR A 107 -3.66 -1.81 -9.94
C THR A 107 -3.74 -1.16 -11.33
N LYS A 108 -3.35 -1.87 -12.40
CA LYS A 108 -3.46 -1.39 -13.78
C LYS A 108 -4.92 -1.08 -14.18
N LYS A 109 -5.87 -1.96 -13.82
CA LYS A 109 -7.31 -1.75 -14.09
C LYS A 109 -7.87 -0.48 -13.44
N LYS A 110 -7.32 -0.07 -12.29
CA LYS A 110 -7.73 1.14 -11.58
C LYS A 110 -7.29 2.42 -12.29
N ASN A 111 -6.13 2.42 -12.93
CA ASN A 111 -5.62 3.56 -13.68
C ASN A 111 -6.32 3.77 -15.03
N GLY A 112 -6.87 2.71 -15.64
CA GLY A 112 -7.58 2.79 -16.92
C GLY A 112 -8.99 3.39 -16.85
N ARG A 113 -9.66 3.35 -15.69
CA ARG A 113 -11.05 3.80 -15.54
C ARG A 113 -11.22 5.31 -15.31
N GLY A 114 -10.13 6.06 -15.14
CA GLY A 114 -10.16 7.49 -14.83
C GLY A 114 -10.42 8.42 -16.02
N LYS A 115 -10.39 7.93 -17.26
CA LYS A 115 -10.52 8.79 -18.46
C LYS A 115 -11.96 9.00 -18.95
N HIS A 116 -12.92 8.12 -18.64
CA HIS A 116 -14.29 8.24 -19.18
C HIS A 116 -15.31 8.95 -18.27
N GLY A 117 -14.94 9.30 -17.03
CA GLY A 117 -15.87 9.92 -16.08
C GLY A 117 -15.89 11.46 -16.07
N ARG A 118 -14.87 12.13 -16.63
CA ARG A 118 -14.79 13.61 -16.60
C ARG A 118 -15.55 14.31 -17.72
N ASP A 119 -15.87 13.61 -18.81
CA ASP A 119 -16.54 14.21 -19.97
C ASP A 119 -18.06 14.33 -19.85
N LYS A 120 -18.68 13.66 -18.87
CA LYS A 120 -20.13 13.78 -18.64
C LYS A 120 -20.49 15.01 -17.80
N HIS A 121 -19.76 15.29 -16.73
CA HIS A 121 -20.11 16.38 -15.80
C HIS A 121 -19.85 17.81 -16.36
N ARG A 122 -19.24 17.93 -17.53
CA ARG A 122 -18.94 19.22 -18.16
C ARG A 122 -20.02 19.68 -19.16
N ARG A 123 -20.95 18.79 -19.53
CA ARG A 123 -22.04 19.09 -20.47
C ARG A 123 -23.28 19.67 -19.80
N ASP A 124 -23.50 19.38 -18.52
CA ASP A 124 -24.74 19.76 -17.83
C ASP A 124 -24.71 21.16 -17.18
N HIS A 125 -23.61 21.90 -17.31
CA HIS A 125 -23.46 23.27 -16.77
C HIS A 125 -23.43 24.37 -17.83
N LYS A 126 -23.83 24.07 -19.07
CA LYS A 126 -23.87 25.04 -20.18
C LYS A 126 -25.24 25.06 -20.87
N GLY A 127 -26.30 25.08 -20.07
CA GLY A 127 -27.68 25.38 -20.47
C GLY A 127 -28.15 26.63 -19.75
#